data_AF-A0AA89NQU8-F1
#
_entry.id   AF-A0AA89NQU8-F1
#
_cell.length_a   1.000
_cell.length_b   1.000
_cell.length_c   1.000
_cell.angle_alpha   90.00
_cell.angle_beta   90.00
_cell.angle_gamma   90.00
#
_symmetry.space_group_name_H-M   'P 1'
#
loop_
_entity.id
_entity.type
_entity.pdbx_description
1 polymer ?
#
loop_
_entity_poly.entity_id
_entity_poly.type
_entity_poly.pdbx_seq_one_letter_code
_entity_poly.pdbx_strand_id
1 'polypeptide(L)'
;MKEKLELIMREEIKHFLEIEQAGTPNRRNGCYQRNLDTQYGRIEGLLASRDRNGEFQTQLFAPYQRHTGWLEEAFKAVYPKADV
;
A
#
# COMPACT_ATOMS: atom_id res chain seq x y z
N MET A 1 -3.14 2.45 -13.98
CA MET A 1 -3.09 1.64 -12.74
C MET A 1 -2.78 2.51 -11.53
N LYS A 2 -1.65 3.24 -11.53
CA LYS A 2 -1.25 4.19 -10.48
C LYS A 2 -2.39 5.09 -9.96
N GLU A 3 -3.00 5.87 -10.85
CA GLU A 3 -4.07 6.83 -10.48
C GLU A 3 -5.25 6.17 -9.77
N LYS A 4 -5.62 4.95 -10.18
CA LYS A 4 -6.70 4.19 -9.54
C LYS A 4 -6.33 3.78 -8.12
N LEU A 5 -5.11 3.32 -7.89
CA LEU A 5 -4.63 2.98 -6.54
C LEU A 5 -4.58 4.24 -5.65
N GLU A 6 -4.12 5.36 -6.21
CA GLU A 6 -4.11 6.64 -5.49
C GLU A 6 -5.52 7.13 -5.17
N LEU A 7 -6.48 6.94 -6.07
CA LEU A 7 -7.88 7.26 -5.84
C LEU A 7 -8.45 6.41 -4.69
N ILE A 8 -8.20 5.09 -4.70
CA ILE A 8 -8.65 4.20 -3.63
C ILE A 8 -8.05 4.62 -2.29
N MET A 9 -6.73 4.84 -2.22
CA MET A 9 -6.07 5.28 -0.98
C MET A 9 -6.55 6.66 -0.48
N ARG A 10 -7.03 7.54 -1.37
CA ARG A 10 -7.63 8.82 -1.00
C ARG A 10 -9.01 8.62 -0.37
N GLU A 11 -9.79 7.68 -0.87
CA GLU A 11 -11.10 7.38 -0.30
C GLU A 11 -10.97 6.59 1.01
N GLU A 12 -10.05 5.63 1.08
CA GLU A 12 -9.76 4.86 2.30
C GLU A 12 -9.34 5.78 3.46
N ILE A 13 -8.39 6.71 3.23
CA ILE A 13 -7.96 7.62 4.31
C ILE A 13 -9.08 8.59 4.71
N LYS A 14 -9.95 8.98 3.77
CA LYS A 14 -11.09 9.84 4.07
C LYS A 14 -12.07 9.09 4.98
N HIS A 15 -12.44 7.86 4.63
CA HIS A 15 -13.26 6.98 5.44
C HIS A 15 -12.65 6.77 6.84
N PHE A 16 -11.36 6.45 6.90
CA PHE A 16 -10.63 6.26 8.15
C PHE A 16 -10.70 7.49 9.07
N LEU A 17 -10.51 8.69 8.52
CA LEU A 17 -10.55 9.92 9.30
C LEU A 17 -11.97 10.33 9.73
N GLU A 18 -12.94 10.18 8.84
CA GLU A 18 -14.33 10.62 9.08
C GLU A 18 -15.13 9.65 9.94
N ILE A 19 -14.82 8.35 9.88
CA ILE A 19 -15.61 7.29 10.53
C ILE A 19 -14.82 6.65 11.68
N GLU A 20 -13.65 6.10 11.40
CA GLU A 20 -12.88 5.32 12.39
C GLU A 20 -12.19 6.22 13.42
N GLN A 21 -11.79 7.43 13.01
CA GLN A 21 -11.15 8.44 13.86
C GLN A 21 -12.05 9.65 14.15
N ALA A 22 -13.37 9.48 14.03
CA ALA A 22 -14.31 10.54 14.32
C ALA A 22 -14.10 11.10 15.75
N GLY A 23 -13.84 12.40 15.84
CA GLY A 23 -13.62 13.08 17.13
C GLY A 23 -12.20 13.03 17.68
N THR A 24 -11.24 12.41 16.98
CA THR A 24 -9.80 12.53 17.34
C THR A 24 -9.20 13.78 16.69
N PRO A 25 -8.05 14.30 17.20
CA PRO A 25 -7.33 15.40 16.55
C PRO A 25 -6.55 14.97 15.30
N ASN A 26 -6.69 13.71 14.86
CA ASN A 26 -5.96 13.22 13.71
C ASN A 26 -6.48 13.85 12.42
N ARG A 27 -5.59 13.97 11.44
CA ARG A 27 -5.85 14.65 10.18
C ARG A 27 -4.91 14.16 9.11
N ARG A 28 -5.33 14.31 7.85
CA ARG A 28 -4.50 14.00 6.69
C ARG A 28 -3.21 14.83 6.71
N ASN A 29 -2.07 14.19 6.44
CA ASN A 29 -0.74 14.82 6.45
C ASN A 29 -0.03 14.66 5.09
N GLY A 30 -0.78 14.88 4.01
CA GLY A 30 -0.29 14.77 2.64
C GLY A 30 -0.13 13.32 2.17
N CYS A 31 0.92 13.08 1.39
CA CYS A 31 1.28 11.78 0.83
C CYS A 31 2.81 11.64 0.75
N TYR A 32 3.28 10.41 0.67
CA TYR A 32 4.69 10.11 0.39
C TYR A 32 4.80 9.28 -0.89
N GLN A 33 5.94 9.40 -1.58
CA GLN A 33 6.21 8.64 -2.80
C GLN A 33 6.83 7.29 -2.46
N ARG A 34 6.36 6.24 -3.12
CA ARG A 34 6.95 4.91 -3.10
C ARG A 34 6.85 4.22 -4.45
N ASN A 35 7.71 3.24 -4.69
CA ASN A 35 7.58 2.34 -5.84
C ASN A 35 6.86 1.05 -5.40
N LEU A 36 6.08 0.48 -6.30
CA LEU A 36 5.40 -0.81 -6.09
C LEU A 36 5.58 -1.67 -7.33
N ASP A 37 6.23 -2.82 -7.18
CA ASP A 37 6.42 -3.78 -8.26
C ASP A 37 5.22 -4.73 -8.28
N THR A 38 4.49 -4.73 -9.39
CA THR A 38 3.33 -5.58 -9.60
C THR A 38 3.62 -6.65 -10.64
N GLN A 39 2.76 -7.66 -10.74
CA GLN A 39 2.82 -8.65 -11.83
C GLN A 39 2.68 -8.02 -13.23
N TYR A 40 2.10 -6.82 -13.32
CA TYR A 40 1.92 -6.07 -14.57
C TYR A 40 3.02 -5.04 -14.82
N GLY A 41 4.07 -5.04 -13.99
CA GLY A 41 5.19 -4.10 -14.07
C GLY A 41 5.30 -3.17 -12.86
N ARG A 42 6.33 -2.34 -12.90
CA ARG A 42 6.70 -1.40 -11.84
C ARG A 42 5.85 -0.14 -11.89
N ILE A 43 5.27 0.23 -10.76
CA ILE A 43 4.59 1.51 -10.56
C ILE A 43 5.55 2.45 -9.84
N GLU A 44 5.98 3.51 -10.53
CA GLU A 44 6.90 4.49 -9.98
C GLU A 44 6.20 5.71 -9.37
N GLY A 45 6.75 6.18 -8.25
CA GLY A 45 6.31 7.40 -7.57
C GLY A 45 4.83 7.38 -7.18
N LEU A 46 4.32 6.21 -6.75
CA LEU A 46 2.97 6.05 -6.21
C LEU A 46 2.80 6.95 -4.98
N LEU A 47 1.77 7.78 -4.97
CA LEU A 47 1.45 8.67 -3.86
C LEU A 47 0.61 7.95 -2.81
N ALA A 48 1.27 7.42 -1.79
CA ALA A 48 0.60 6.78 -0.66
C ALA A 48 0.07 7.83 0.33
N SER A 49 -1.24 7.80 0.58
CA SER A 49 -1.90 8.65 1.58
C SER A 49 -1.37 8.36 2.99
N ARG A 50 -1.31 9.40 3.84
CA ARG A 50 -0.94 9.25 5.26
C ARG A 50 -1.68 10.24 6.14
N ASP A 51 -1.93 9.83 7.37
CA ASP A 51 -2.46 10.66 8.45
C ASP A 51 -1.32 11.29 9.27
N ARG A 52 -1.67 12.09 10.28
CA ARG A 52 -0.70 12.82 11.10
C ARG A 52 -0.05 11.91 12.15
N ASN A 53 -0.81 10.96 12.67
CA ASN A 53 -0.36 10.07 13.73
C ASN A 53 0.33 8.80 13.19
N GLY A 54 0.20 8.51 11.90
CA GLY A 54 0.75 7.30 11.28
C GLY A 54 -0.06 6.05 11.58
N GLU A 55 -1.34 6.22 11.91
CA GLU A 55 -2.26 5.15 12.27
C GLU A 55 -2.98 4.57 11.04
N PHE A 56 -3.07 5.33 9.94
CA PHE A 56 -3.71 4.86 8.71
C PHE A 56 -2.85 3.81 7.99
N GLN A 57 -3.48 2.67 7.66
CA GLN A 57 -2.90 1.65 6.78
C GLN A 57 -3.89 1.33 5.66
N THR A 58 -3.42 1.37 4.41
CA THR A 58 -4.24 0.98 3.24
C THR A 58 -4.43 -0.53 3.20
N GLN A 59 -5.58 -0.98 2.69
CA GLN A 59 -5.87 -2.41 2.54
C GLN A 59 -5.23 -3.02 1.28
N LEU A 60 -4.73 -2.18 0.36
CA LEU A 60 -4.18 -2.61 -0.92
C LEU A 60 -2.86 -3.38 -0.80
N PHE A 61 -2.07 -3.10 0.24
CA PHE A 61 -0.76 -3.72 0.48
C PHE A 61 -0.35 -3.53 1.93
N ALA A 62 0.49 -4.43 2.44
CA ALA A 62 1.06 -4.30 3.78
C ALA A 62 2.06 -3.13 3.87
N PRO A 63 2.29 -2.57 5.08
CA PRO A 63 3.38 -1.64 5.31
C PRO A 63 4.72 -2.20 4.80
N TYR A 64 5.52 -1.36 4.16
CA TYR A 64 6.82 -1.71 3.56
C TYR A 64 6.81 -2.77 2.45
N GLN A 65 5.65 -3.29 2.04
CA GLN A 65 5.55 -4.22 0.91
C GLN A 65 5.94 -3.53 -0.40
N ARG A 66 7.02 -4.00 -1.04
CA ARG A 66 7.54 -3.46 -2.30
C ARG A 66 7.10 -4.24 -3.54
N HIS A 67 6.80 -5.52 -3.38
CA HIS A 67 6.39 -6.40 -4.47
C HIS A 67 5.00 -7.00 -4.15
N THR A 68 4.14 -7.16 -5.15
CA THR A 68 2.94 -7.97 -4.96
C THR A 68 3.36 -9.44 -4.72
N GLY A 69 2.59 -10.22 -3.96
CA GLY A 69 3.00 -11.57 -3.50
C GLY A 69 3.37 -12.56 -4.61
N TRP A 70 3.04 -12.27 -5.86
CA TRP A 70 3.40 -13.06 -7.04
C TRP A 70 4.90 -13.37 -7.15
N LEU A 71 5.78 -12.48 -6.69
CA LEU A 71 7.22 -12.68 -6.79
C LEU A 71 7.66 -13.88 -5.94
N GLU A 72 7.06 -14.05 -4.76
CA GLU A 72 7.37 -15.18 -3.89
C GLU A 72 6.89 -16.51 -4.49
N GLU A 73 5.72 -16.51 -5.14
CA GLU A 73 5.19 -17.69 -5.83
C GLU A 73 6.06 -18.07 -7.03
N ALA A 74 6.44 -17.09 -7.86
CA ALA A 74 7.34 -17.30 -8.98
C ALA A 74 8.71 -17.83 -8.50
N PHE A 75 9.25 -17.29 -7.40
CA PHE A 75 10.50 -17.76 -6.83
C PHE A 75 10.40 -19.22 -6.35
N LYS A 76 9.31 -19.59 -5.66
CA LYS A 76 9.05 -20.98 -5.24
C LYS A 76 8.94 -21.95 -6.43
N ALA A 77 8.37 -21.50 -7.54
CA ALA A 77 8.26 -22.31 -8.76
C ALA A 77 9.62 -22.55 -9.44
N VAL A 78 10.49 -21.55 -9.45
CA VAL A 78 11.85 -21.65 -10.04
C VAL A 78 12.81 -22.38 -9.12
N TYR A 79 12.68 -22.17 -7.80
CA TYR A 79 13.51 -22.77 -6.77
C TYR A 79 12.62 -23.51 -5.77
N PRO A 80 12.10 -24.70 -6.11
CA PRO A 80 11.54 -25.58 -5.10
C PRO A 80 12.66 -25.82 -4.09
N LYS A 81 12.37 -25.59 -2.80
CA LYS A 81 13.34 -25.85 -1.73
C LYS A 81 13.97 -27.22 -1.98
N ALA A 82 15.29 -27.28 -2.08
CA ALA A 82 15.98 -28.56 -1.96
C ALA A 82 15.65 -29.05 -0.55
N ASP A 83 14.85 -30.10 -0.47
CA ASP A 83 14.55 -30.79 0.77
C ASP A 83 15.89 -31.20 1.41
N VAL A 84 16.19 -30.64 2.58
CA VAL A 84 17.27 -31.07 3.48
C VAL A 84 16.65 -31.89 4.58
#